data_AF-A0A819MAU5-F1
#
_entry.id   AF-A0A819MAU5-F1
#
_cell.length_a   1.000
_cell.length_b   1.000
_cell.length_c   1.000
_cell.angle_alpha   90.00
_cell.angle_beta   90.00
_cell.angle_gamma   90.00
#
_symmetry.space_group_name_H-M   'P 1'
#
loop_
_entity.id
_entity.type
_entity.pdbx_description
1 polymer ?
#
loop_
_entity_poly.entity_id
_entity_poly.type
_entity_poly.pdbx_seq_one_letter_code
_entity_poly.pdbx_strand_id
1 'polypeptide(L)'
;NDTARLTDDKVDLFKNIIRNLKFKYRPEKFENPALQTLWRNIEATALNKNKPEEFIDLTIPNIENQNKKIVEYIDEIKQTIFPPDYVMGITKRSATKRKVRIFFSYVN
;
A
#
# COMPACT_ATOMS: atom_id res chain seq x y z
N ASN A 1 22.72 9.17 -26.30
CA ASN A 1 21.46 9.15 -25.52
C ASN A 1 21.14 7.72 -25.05
N ASP A 2 22.03 7.05 -24.33
CA ASP A 2 21.86 5.64 -23.92
C ASP A 2 21.81 5.39 -22.41
N THR A 3 21.77 6.44 -21.59
CA THR A 3 21.69 6.29 -20.12
C THR A 3 20.30 5.91 -19.60
N ALA A 4 19.31 5.74 -20.47
CA ALA A 4 17.92 5.50 -20.08
C ALA A 4 17.49 4.02 -20.08
N ARG A 5 18.27 3.11 -20.68
CA ARG A 5 17.88 1.69 -20.82
C ARG A 5 18.66 0.83 -19.81
N LEU A 6 17.93 0.04 -19.03
CA LEU A 6 18.54 -0.97 -18.16
C LEU A 6 19.25 -2.02 -19.02
N THR A 7 20.36 -2.56 -18.50
CA THR A 7 21.01 -3.73 -19.08
C THR A 7 20.07 -4.93 -19.02
N ASP A 8 20.22 -5.87 -19.97
CA ASP A 8 19.32 -7.01 -20.08
C ASP A 8 19.31 -7.88 -18.82
N ASP A 9 20.45 -8.01 -18.13
CA ASP A 9 20.55 -8.72 -16.84
C ASP A 9 19.64 -8.11 -15.77
N LYS A 10 19.61 -6.77 -15.68
CA LYS A 10 18.74 -6.05 -14.75
C LYS A 10 17.27 -6.24 -15.13
N VAL A 11 16.97 -6.23 -16.43
CA VAL A 11 15.62 -6.49 -16.93
C VAL A 11 15.16 -7.91 -16.54
N ASP A 12 16.03 -8.91 -16.64
CA ASP A 12 15.71 -10.28 -16.28
C ASP A 12 15.50 -10.48 -14.78
N LEU A 13 16.26 -9.75 -13.94
CA LEU A 13 16.04 -9.68 -12.50
C LEU A 13 14.62 -9.20 -12.16
N PHE A 14 14.16 -8.11 -12.79
CA PHE A 14 12.79 -7.62 -12.61
C PHE A 14 11.74 -8.60 -13.16
N LYS A 15 11.99 -9.28 -14.28
CA LYS A 15 11.09 -10.32 -14.79
C LYS A 15 10.92 -11.47 -13.79
N ASN A 16 11.99 -11.89 -13.11
CA ASN A 16 11.93 -12.95 -12.09
C ASN A 16 11.01 -12.54 -10.92
N ILE A 17 11.12 -11.30 -10.44
CA ILE A 17 10.25 -10.76 -9.39
C ILE A 17 8.79 -10.73 -9.82
N ILE A 18 8.51 -10.23 -11.03
CA ILE A 18 7.14 -10.19 -11.57
C ILE A 18 6.55 -11.60 -11.64
N ARG A 19 7.34 -12.61 -12.05
CA ARG A 19 6.88 -14.01 -12.08
C ARG A 19 6.56 -14.53 -10.68
N ASN A 20 7.38 -14.24 -9.67
CA ASN A 20 7.18 -14.69 -8.29
C ASN A 20 5.99 -14.02 -7.60
N LEU A 21 5.70 -12.76 -7.94
CA LEU A 21 4.55 -12.00 -7.41
C LEU A 21 3.28 -12.16 -8.25
N LYS A 22 3.34 -12.85 -9.40
CA LYS A 22 2.19 -13.04 -10.28
C LYS A 22 1.10 -13.85 -9.58
N PHE A 23 -0.14 -13.36 -9.68
CA PHE A 23 -1.32 -14.08 -9.26
C PHE A 23 -2.43 -13.94 -10.31
N LYS A 24 -3.41 -14.86 -10.28
CA LYS A 24 -4.59 -14.77 -11.16
C LYS A 24 -5.52 -13.67 -10.64
N TYR A 25 -5.54 -12.53 -11.33
CA TYR A 25 -6.43 -11.43 -11.01
C TYR A 25 -7.89 -11.84 -11.22
N ARG A 26 -8.72 -11.55 -10.21
CA ARG A 26 -10.18 -11.65 -10.28
C ARG A 26 -10.76 -10.43 -9.57
N PRO A 27 -11.53 -9.57 -10.24
CA PRO A 27 -12.03 -8.33 -9.64
C PRO A 27 -12.97 -8.61 -8.45
N GLU A 28 -13.75 -9.69 -8.51
CA GLU A 28 -14.69 -10.13 -7.46
C GLU A 28 -14.02 -10.41 -6.11
N LYS A 29 -12.70 -10.65 -6.08
CA LYS A 29 -11.97 -10.93 -4.83
C LYS A 29 -11.64 -9.68 -4.01
N PHE A 30 -11.87 -8.49 -4.56
CA PHE A 30 -11.52 -7.24 -3.92
C PHE A 30 -12.77 -6.42 -3.68
N GLU A 31 -13.19 -6.38 -2.43
CA GLU A 31 -14.30 -5.56 -1.98
C GLU A 31 -13.80 -4.16 -1.61
N ASN A 32 -14.67 -3.16 -1.69
CA ASN A 32 -14.32 -1.80 -1.29
C ASN A 32 -14.37 -1.68 0.24
N PRO A 33 -13.22 -1.43 0.92
CA PRO A 33 -13.16 -1.39 2.38
C PRO A 33 -14.01 -0.27 2.99
N ALA A 34 -14.15 0.87 2.33
CA ALA A 34 -14.95 1.98 2.83
C ALA A 34 -16.45 1.63 2.82
N LEU A 35 -16.92 0.99 1.74
CA LEU A 35 -18.31 0.54 1.66
C LEU A 35 -18.58 -0.60 2.64
N GLN A 36 -17.66 -1.56 2.75
CA GLN A 36 -17.80 -2.68 3.70
C GLN A 36 -17.88 -2.18 5.14
N THR A 37 -17.02 -1.24 5.52
CA THR A 37 -17.04 -0.61 6.84
C THR A 37 -18.36 0.12 7.08
N LEU A 38 -18.85 0.89 6.11
CA LEU A 38 -20.11 1.62 6.22
C LEU A 38 -21.30 0.68 6.49
N TRP A 39 -21.46 -0.35 5.66
CA TRP A 39 -22.60 -1.26 5.76
C TRP A 39 -22.58 -2.06 7.07
N ARG A 40 -21.42 -2.49 7.52
CA ARG A 40 -21.25 -3.19 8.80
C ARG A 40 -21.58 -2.30 10.01
N ASN A 41 -21.25 -1.01 9.93
CA ASN A 41 -21.62 -0.04 10.97
C ASN A 41 -23.14 0.19 11.02
N ILE A 42 -23.77 0.31 9.85
CA ILE A 42 -25.23 0.45 9.73
C ILE A 42 -25.92 -0.80 10.29
N GLU A 43 -25.46 -1.99 9.91
CA GLU A 43 -25.99 -3.27 10.40
C GLU A 43 -25.86 -3.38 11.93
N ALA A 44 -24.70 -3.06 12.48
CA ALA A 44 -24.49 -3.08 13.93
C ALA A 44 -25.45 -2.15 14.66
N THR A 45 -25.67 -0.96 14.12
CA THR A 45 -26.61 0.03 14.65
C THR A 45 -28.05 -0.50 14.59
N ALA A 46 -28.45 -1.08 13.45
CA ALA A 46 -29.80 -1.62 13.25
C ALA A 46 -30.10 -2.81 14.17
N LEU A 47 -29.10 -3.64 14.45
CA LEU A 47 -29.21 -4.82 15.30
C LEU A 47 -28.90 -4.56 16.78
N ASN A 48 -28.68 -3.30 17.18
CA ASN A 48 -28.24 -2.92 18.53
C ASN A 48 -27.00 -3.70 19.02
N LYS A 49 -26.06 -4.01 18.11
CA LYS A 49 -24.77 -4.62 18.45
C LYS A 49 -23.82 -3.54 18.99
N ASN A 50 -23.06 -3.87 20.03
CA ASN A 50 -22.08 -2.95 20.63
C ASN A 50 -20.90 -2.61 19.70
N LYS A 51 -20.59 -3.48 18.73
CA LYS A 51 -19.50 -3.28 17.78
C LYS A 51 -19.85 -3.84 16.39
N PRO A 52 -19.35 -3.23 15.31
CA PRO A 52 -19.43 -3.79 13.96
C PRO A 52 -18.60 -5.06 13.81
N GLU A 53 -18.96 -5.89 12.83
CA GLU A 53 -18.22 -7.10 12.49
C GLU A 53 -16.87 -6.77 11.84
N GLU A 54 -15.82 -7.51 12.22
CA GLU A 54 -14.46 -7.29 11.74
C GLU A 54 -14.32 -7.62 10.26
N PHE A 55 -13.84 -6.64 9.48
CA PHE A 55 -13.61 -6.75 8.03
C PHE A 55 -12.12 -6.80 7.75
N ILE A 56 -11.70 -7.76 6.94
CA ILE A 56 -10.31 -7.87 6.50
C ILE A 56 -10.19 -7.16 5.15
N ASP A 57 -9.40 -6.09 5.10
CA ASP A 57 -9.12 -5.36 3.88
C ASP A 57 -8.16 -6.15 2.98
N LEU A 58 -8.71 -6.78 1.94
CA LEU A 58 -7.95 -7.54 0.95
C LEU A 58 -7.21 -6.66 -0.07
N THR A 59 -7.41 -5.34 -0.06
CA THR A 59 -6.68 -4.40 -0.92
C THR A 59 -5.28 -4.12 -0.38
N ILE A 60 -5.02 -4.41 0.90
CA ILE A 60 -3.71 -4.27 1.52
C ILE A 60 -2.79 -5.41 1.06
N PRO A 61 -1.57 -5.11 0.60
CA PRO A 61 -0.59 -6.13 0.24
C PRO A 61 -0.27 -7.05 1.42
N ASN A 62 -0.20 -8.36 1.17
CA ASN A 62 0.31 -9.30 2.15
C ASN A 62 1.85 -9.23 2.19
N ILE A 63 2.37 -8.26 2.95
CA ILE A 63 3.80 -7.93 3.01
C ILE A 63 4.63 -9.14 3.44
N GLU A 64 4.17 -9.92 4.43
CA GLU A 64 4.92 -11.07 4.93
C GLU A 64 5.12 -12.13 3.85
N ASN A 65 4.04 -12.52 3.17
CA ASN A 65 4.12 -13.54 2.13
C ASN A 65 4.83 -13.03 0.87
N GLN A 66 4.67 -11.75 0.54
CA GLN A 66 5.38 -11.15 -0.59
C GLN A 66 6.88 -11.09 -0.30
N ASN A 67 7.30 -10.58 0.86
CA ASN A 67 8.71 -10.50 1.25
C ASN A 67 9.38 -11.87 1.26
N LYS A 68 8.73 -12.90 1.80
CA LYS A 68 9.26 -14.28 1.78
C LYS A 68 9.57 -14.79 0.36
N LYS A 69 8.81 -14.37 -0.66
CA LYS A 69 9.00 -14.81 -2.05
C LYS A 69 10.08 -14.06 -2.80
N ILE A 70 10.44 -12.85 -2.37
CA ILE A 70 11.30 -11.95 -3.14
C ILE A 70 12.54 -11.47 -2.37
N VAL A 71 12.76 -11.95 -1.15
CA VAL A 71 13.83 -11.49 -0.26
C VAL A 71 15.21 -11.51 -0.95
N GLU A 72 15.53 -12.60 -1.64
CA GLU A 72 16.81 -12.78 -2.34
C GLU A 72 17.00 -11.75 -3.46
N TYR A 73 15.96 -11.54 -4.27
CA TYR A 73 16.00 -10.60 -5.40
C TYR A 73 16.01 -9.13 -4.96
N ILE A 74 15.43 -8.81 -3.80
CA ILE A 74 15.44 -7.43 -3.27
C ILE A 74 16.86 -6.98 -2.96
N ASP A 75 17.65 -7.83 -2.30
CA ASP A 75 19.00 -7.44 -1.90
C ASP A 75 19.95 -7.35 -3.10
N GLU A 76 19.75 -8.19 -4.11
CA GLU A 76 20.42 -8.07 -5.41
C GLU A 76 20.07 -6.74 -6.08
N ILE A 77 18.78 -6.38 -6.18
CA ILE A 77 18.36 -5.08 -6.75
C ILE A 77 19.00 -3.91 -6.02
N LYS A 78 19.04 -3.95 -4.69
CA LYS A 78 19.63 -2.88 -3.89
C LYS A 78 21.08 -2.63 -4.26
N GLN A 79 21.85 -3.68 -4.47
CA GLN A 79 23.26 -3.60 -4.81
C GLN A 79 23.49 -3.19 -6.27
N THR A 80 22.64 -3.63 -7.21
CA THR A 80 22.88 -3.43 -8.65
C THR A 80 22.25 -2.15 -9.22
N ILE A 81 21.17 -1.66 -8.62
CA ILE A 81 20.39 -0.53 -9.16
C ILE A 81 20.66 0.77 -8.43
N PHE A 82 20.77 0.73 -7.10
CA PHE A 82 20.86 1.94 -6.31
C PHE A 82 22.31 2.27 -5.94
N PRO A 83 22.73 3.53 -6.09
CA PRO A 83 24.00 4.00 -5.57
C PRO A 83 24.13 3.77 -4.06
N PRO A 84 25.35 3.59 -3.51
CA PRO A 84 25.56 3.34 -2.08
C PRO A 84 25.05 4.45 -1.14
N ASP A 85 24.98 5.69 -1.64
CA ASP A 85 24.48 6.87 -0.92
C ASP A 85 22.97 7.09 -1.09
N TYR A 86 22.27 6.15 -1.74
CA TYR A 86 20.83 6.24 -1.96
C TYR A 86 20.03 5.88 -0.70
N VAL A 87 19.37 6.89 -0.12
CA VAL A 87 18.50 6.69 1.04
C VAL A 87 17.07 6.36 0.58
N MET A 88 16.69 5.08 0.65
CA MET A 88 15.30 4.66 0.43
C MET A 88 14.39 5.13 1.57
N GLY A 89 13.27 5.79 1.22
CA GLY A 89 12.16 6.02 2.15
C GLY A 89 12.08 7.38 2.83
N ILE A 90 12.95 8.35 2.52
CA ILE A 90 12.84 9.71 3.08
C ILE A 90 12.49 10.74 2.00
N THR A 91 11.21 10.82 1.62
CA THR A 91 10.67 12.12 1.18
C THR A 91 10.02 12.74 2.41
N LYS A 92 10.65 13.76 3.01
CA LYS A 92 9.95 14.65 3.93
C LYS A 92 8.81 15.31 3.15
N ARG A 93 7.63 14.70 3.11
CA ARG A 93 6.41 15.46 2.79
C ARG A 93 6.21 16.35 4.01
N SER A 94 6.60 17.63 3.91
CA SER A 94 6.27 18.60 4.94
C SER A 94 4.75 18.63 5.05
N ALA A 95 4.20 18.03 6.11
CA ALA A 95 2.78 18.11 6.39
C ALA A 95 2.47 19.57 6.75
N THR A 96 2.01 20.35 5.78
CA THR A 96 1.42 21.67 6.05
C THR A 96 0.20 21.43 6.93
N LYS A 97 0.35 21.66 8.23
CA LYS A 97 -0.76 21.63 9.18
C LYS A 97 -1.79 22.68 8.74
N ARG A 98 -2.94 22.25 8.22
CA ARG A 98 -4.07 23.14 8.00
C ARG A 98 -4.57 23.59 9.38
N LYS A 99 -4.47 24.89 9.69
CA LYS A 99 -5.15 25.48 10.84
C LYS A 99 -6.65 25.42 10.57
N VAL A 100 -7.37 24.57 11.28
CA VAL A 100 -8.84 24.67 11.35
C VAL A 100 -9.14 25.90 12.20
N ARG A 101 -9.64 26.97 11.58
CA ARG A 101 -10.11 28.16 12.29
C ARG A 101 -11.54 27.87 12.73
N ILE A 102 -11.72 27.41 13.97
CA ILE A 102 -13.04 27.24 14.58
C ILE A 102 -13.54 28.64 14.94
N PHE A 103 -14.56 29.14 14.24
CA PHE A 103 -15.29 30.34 14.67
C PHE A 103 -16.23 29.93 15.79
N PHE A 104 -15.91 30.27 17.04
CA PHE A 104 -16.91 30.29 18.11
C PHE A 104 -17.78 31.53 17.90
N SER A 105 -18.97 31.36 17.33
CA SER A 105 -20.04 32.33 17.45
C SER A 105 -20.67 32.16 18.83
N TYR A 106 -20.49 33.12 19.72
CA TYR A 106 -21.32 33.25 20.91
C TYR A 106 -22.72 33.66 20.45
N VAL A 107 -23.72 32.82 20.70
CA VAL A 107 -25.12 33.23 20.73
C VAL A 107 -25.37 33.80 22.12
N ASN A 108 -26.00 34.97 22.16
CA ASN A 108 -26.26 35.80 23.36
C ASN A 108 -26.83 35.03 24.55
#